data_AF-A0A1H4G6N7-F1
#
_entry.id   AF-A0A1H4G6N7-F1
#
_cell.length_a   1.000
_cell.length_b   1.000
_cell.length_c   1.000
_cell.angle_alpha   90.00
_cell.angle_beta   90.00
_cell.angle_gamma   90.00
#
_symmetry.space_group_name_H-M   'P 1'
#
loop_
_entity.id
_entity.type
_entity.pdbx_description
1 polymer ?
#
loop_
_entity_poly.entity_id
_entity_poly.type
_entity_poly.pdbx_seq_one_letter_code
_entity_poly.pdbx_strand_id
1 'polypeptide(L)'
;MTAGAMAGMTSGLHHVTGITADVQANIDFYVGFLGLKLVKQTGGYADAEQLHLLFGDGVGSPGSLLTFLVWEASGRGRTGIGQVSEVALAVSPESLGDWLLKALAANVPFDGPTREFEEPVLWLKDPDGLIVKLVGVEMPSPAPLPGAPTRLRGVTVLTDNGAETATFITRFGYRRAQREGLRQRMVSDTDVVDVRETAGFVPSVPGAGVPDHVAFRAPDADALRSMRLSLRDHGPTEVHDRKYFLSLYVRDPAGILMEYATDGPGMAIDEPPGELGQTLFLPPQAAHRAADLLAMLPQFTLPGEERLPARSLPFIHRFNRPKHPDGTTLALLHGAGGDEADLMPIARRIAPRATLLGVRGRAVEDGIRRWFGRVDAMTLDQADLRSEAEAFAAFVEGAVTAYGLDADKFAFVGYSNGANLLAAVIQLHPGVVRRAILLRGMQATENLQTGDLSATRVLMLDGRDDQIVGAASTLADDLTARGAHVEARMLPARHELSDEDVTEAAQWLRKTFSDSGAAKPSELKAP
;
A
#
# COMPACT_ATOMS: atom_id res chain seq x y z
N MET A 1 44.58 -1.99 31.73
CA MET A 1 44.18 -0.80 30.95
C MET A 1 43.98 -1.27 29.52
N THR A 2 42.73 -1.59 29.21
CA THR A 2 42.29 -2.22 27.97
C THR A 2 42.26 -1.21 26.84
N ALA A 3 42.81 -1.62 25.70
CA ALA A 3 42.77 -0.91 24.44
C ALA A 3 41.32 -0.62 24.03
N GLY A 4 40.94 0.66 24.08
CA GLY A 4 39.77 1.15 23.37
C GLY A 4 40.09 1.14 21.89
N ALA A 5 39.61 0.12 21.19
CA ALA A 5 39.59 0.11 19.74
C ALA A 5 38.68 1.26 19.28
N MET A 6 39.25 2.25 18.59
CA MET A 6 38.49 3.17 17.76
C MET A 6 37.78 2.34 16.69
N ALA A 7 36.48 2.11 16.85
CA ALA A 7 35.64 1.55 15.79
C ALA A 7 35.69 2.54 14.60
N GLY A 8 36.39 2.15 13.53
CA GLY A 8 36.61 3.00 12.37
C GLY A 8 35.29 3.37 11.68
N MET A 9 35.12 4.66 11.41
CA MET A 9 34.04 5.23 10.61
C MET A 9 33.97 4.50 9.26
N THR A 10 32.88 3.76 9.01
CA THR A 10 32.71 2.96 7.79
C THR A 10 31.70 3.64 6.88
N SER A 11 32.15 4.21 5.77
CA SER A 11 31.28 4.76 4.73
C SER A 11 30.58 3.64 3.95
N GLY A 12 29.36 3.91 3.47
CA GLY A 12 28.60 2.94 2.68
C GLY A 12 27.11 3.27 2.59
N LEU A 13 26.37 2.39 1.93
CA LEU A 13 24.92 2.41 1.86
C LEU A 13 24.31 2.03 3.22
N HIS A 14 23.25 2.73 3.61
CA HIS A 14 22.44 2.41 4.78
C HIS A 14 21.22 1.60 4.39
N HIS A 15 20.43 2.10 3.44
CA HIS A 15 19.23 1.45 2.95
C HIS A 15 18.83 2.01 1.58
N VAL A 16 17.91 1.32 0.89
CA VAL A 16 17.23 1.85 -0.31
C VAL A 16 15.73 1.75 -0.08
N THR A 17 14.98 2.80 -0.42
CA THR A 17 13.52 2.84 -0.24
C THR A 17 12.84 2.80 -1.60
N GLY A 18 12.08 1.73 -1.82
CA GLY A 18 11.23 1.48 -2.97
C GLY A 18 9.77 1.89 -2.75
N ILE A 19 8.99 1.84 -3.83
CA ILE A 19 7.53 1.97 -3.80
C ILE A 19 6.94 0.71 -4.43
N THR A 20 5.94 0.12 -3.78
CA THR A 20 5.23 -1.07 -4.27
C THR A 20 3.73 -0.80 -4.40
N ALA A 21 3.08 -1.37 -5.42
CA ALA A 21 1.63 -1.27 -5.61
C ALA A 21 0.85 -2.45 -5.01
N ASP A 22 1.52 -3.54 -4.66
CA ASP A 22 0.89 -4.75 -4.12
C ASP A 22 1.73 -5.28 -2.97
N VAL A 23 1.26 -5.03 -1.74
CA VAL A 23 1.96 -5.43 -0.51
C VAL A 23 2.30 -6.92 -0.49
N GLN A 24 1.43 -7.75 -1.03
CA GLN A 24 1.57 -9.19 -0.89
C GLN A 24 2.52 -9.74 -1.96
N ALA A 25 2.46 -9.23 -3.19
CA ALA A 25 3.47 -9.55 -4.20
C ALA A 25 4.87 -9.11 -3.73
N ASN A 26 4.97 -7.96 -3.05
CA ASN A 26 6.21 -7.50 -2.44
C ASN A 26 6.74 -8.49 -1.39
N ILE A 27 5.90 -8.93 -0.44
CA ILE A 27 6.26 -9.94 0.57
C ILE A 27 6.68 -11.27 -0.08
N ASP A 28 5.92 -11.73 -1.07
CA ASP A 28 6.20 -12.97 -1.80
C ASP A 28 7.57 -12.92 -2.47
N PHE A 29 7.98 -11.75 -2.99
CA PHE A 29 9.28 -11.58 -3.61
C PHE A 29 10.42 -11.39 -2.60
N TYR A 30 10.33 -10.43 -1.68
CA TYR A 30 11.46 -10.08 -0.80
C TYR A 30 11.64 -11.09 0.33
N VAL A 31 10.57 -11.66 0.88
CA VAL A 31 10.64 -12.71 1.90
C VAL A 31 10.62 -14.10 1.26
N GLY A 32 9.64 -14.38 0.40
CA GLY A 32 9.45 -15.72 -0.17
C GLY A 32 10.55 -16.09 -1.18
N PHE A 33 10.81 -15.24 -2.16
CA PHE A 33 11.79 -15.51 -3.21
C PHE A 33 13.21 -15.15 -2.79
N LEU A 34 13.49 -13.94 -2.30
CA LEU A 34 14.86 -13.56 -1.91
C LEU A 34 15.29 -14.13 -0.55
N GLY A 35 14.36 -14.53 0.31
CA GLY A 35 14.70 -15.07 1.63
C GLY A 35 15.14 -14.01 2.64
N LEU A 36 14.91 -12.73 2.37
CA LEU A 36 15.18 -11.67 3.34
C LEU A 36 14.20 -11.75 4.51
N LYS A 37 14.61 -11.23 5.66
CA LYS A 37 13.73 -11.14 6.83
C LYS A 37 12.96 -9.83 6.77
N LEU A 38 11.64 -9.87 6.98
CA LEU A 38 10.88 -8.68 7.36
C LEU A 38 11.32 -8.28 8.78
N VAL A 39 12.04 -7.18 8.91
CA VAL A 39 12.63 -6.74 10.18
C VAL A 39 11.83 -5.62 10.86
N LYS A 40 10.94 -4.96 10.12
CA LYS A 40 10.00 -3.99 10.67
C LYS A 40 8.79 -3.79 9.75
N GLN A 41 7.65 -3.53 10.35
CA GLN A 41 6.45 -3.01 9.70
C GLN A 41 5.94 -1.81 10.50
N THR A 42 5.71 -0.68 9.83
CA THR A 42 5.27 0.55 10.48
C THR A 42 4.35 1.36 9.58
N GLY A 43 3.47 2.18 10.13
CA GLY A 43 2.91 3.32 9.41
C GLY A 43 4.01 4.33 9.07
N GLY A 44 3.91 5.00 7.93
CA GLY A 44 4.86 5.99 7.48
C GLY A 44 4.92 7.20 8.43
N TYR A 45 6.12 7.70 8.70
CA TYR A 45 6.29 8.86 9.59
C TYR A 45 5.84 10.18 8.95
N ALA A 46 5.83 10.25 7.61
CA ALA A 46 5.27 11.37 6.87
C ALA A 46 3.75 11.22 6.67
N ASP A 47 3.30 9.98 6.45
CA ASP A 47 1.91 9.60 6.28
C ASP A 47 1.65 8.26 6.96
N ALA A 48 0.90 8.28 8.05
CA ALA A 48 0.64 7.09 8.86
C ALA A 48 -0.35 6.11 8.22
N GLU A 49 -1.07 6.53 7.17
CA GLU A 49 -1.98 5.69 6.38
C GLU A 49 -1.23 4.85 5.34
N GLN A 50 0.06 5.13 5.15
CA GLN A 50 0.95 4.38 4.27
C GLN A 50 1.72 3.32 5.05
N LEU A 51 1.56 2.06 4.68
CA LEU A 51 2.37 0.98 5.26
C LEU A 51 3.81 1.09 4.74
N HIS A 52 4.77 0.94 5.65
CA HIS A 52 6.20 0.94 5.38
C HIS A 52 6.81 -0.36 5.89
N LEU A 53 7.33 -1.16 4.96
CA LEU A 53 7.95 -2.45 5.23
C LEU A 53 9.47 -2.35 5.11
N LEU A 54 10.20 -2.96 6.04
CA LEU A 54 11.66 -2.99 6.03
C LEU A 54 12.13 -4.44 6.00
N PHE A 55 12.92 -4.77 4.98
CA PHE A 55 13.55 -6.08 4.78
C PHE A 55 15.06 -5.98 4.96
N GLY A 56 15.69 -7.02 5.48
CA GLY A 56 17.14 -7.07 5.56
C GLY A 56 17.67 -8.41 6.05
N ASP A 57 18.85 -8.37 6.64
CA ASP A 57 19.45 -9.51 7.31
C ASP A 57 18.72 -9.86 8.63
N GLY A 58 19.25 -10.83 9.39
CA GLY A 58 18.58 -11.34 10.59
C GLY A 58 18.27 -10.30 11.68
N VAL A 59 18.95 -9.15 11.68
CA VAL A 59 18.78 -8.07 12.66
C VAL A 59 18.48 -6.70 12.06
N GLY A 60 18.40 -6.59 10.72
CA GLY A 60 18.13 -5.33 10.02
C GLY A 60 19.30 -4.37 10.04
N SER A 61 20.52 -4.87 9.80
CA SER A 61 21.74 -4.07 9.87
C SER A 61 21.82 -3.00 8.77
N PRO A 62 22.37 -1.80 9.05
CA PRO A 62 22.69 -0.82 8.00
C PRO A 62 23.50 -1.43 6.86
N GLY A 63 23.12 -1.12 5.62
CA GLY A 63 23.70 -1.70 4.42
C GLY A 63 23.19 -3.09 4.06
N SER A 64 22.16 -3.61 4.74
CA SER A 64 21.38 -4.78 4.31
C SER A 64 19.94 -4.45 3.94
N LEU A 65 19.51 -3.20 4.20
CA LEU A 65 18.10 -2.84 4.24
C LEU A 65 17.53 -2.45 2.87
N LEU A 66 16.46 -3.12 2.48
CA LEU A 66 15.53 -2.67 1.43
C LEU A 66 14.21 -2.34 2.10
N THR A 67 13.68 -1.15 1.87
CA THR A 67 12.42 -0.71 2.48
C THR A 67 11.41 -0.33 1.41
N PHE A 68 10.12 -0.46 1.69
CA PHE A 68 9.05 -0.20 0.71
C PHE A 68 7.91 0.59 1.31
N LEU A 69 7.60 1.71 0.66
CA LEU A 69 6.35 2.43 0.86
C LEU A 69 5.26 1.73 0.04
N VAL A 70 4.21 1.28 0.71
CA VAL A 70 3.11 0.54 0.08
C VAL A 70 2.06 1.54 -0.40
N TRP A 71 2.03 1.77 -1.70
CA TRP A 71 1.03 2.61 -2.37
C TRP A 71 0.02 1.67 -3.04
N GLU A 72 -0.86 1.09 -2.22
CA GLU A 72 -1.74 -0.01 -2.64
C GLU A 72 -2.57 0.35 -3.89
N ALA A 73 -2.48 -0.53 -4.89
CA ALA A 73 -3.09 -0.36 -6.21
C ALA A 73 -2.79 0.99 -6.89
N SER A 74 -1.61 1.56 -6.63
CA SER A 74 -1.11 2.72 -7.36
C SER A 74 -0.68 2.37 -8.79
N GLY A 75 -0.56 3.40 -9.64
CA GLY A 75 0.00 3.25 -10.98
C GLY A 75 1.50 2.94 -10.94
N ARG A 76 1.99 2.31 -12.01
CA ARG A 76 3.43 2.08 -12.19
C ARG A 76 4.15 3.42 -12.34
N GLY A 77 5.28 3.55 -11.66
CA GLY A 77 6.21 4.64 -11.91
C GLY A 77 6.87 4.50 -13.28
N ARG A 78 7.60 5.54 -13.69
CA ARG A 78 8.42 5.51 -14.89
C ARG A 78 9.86 5.85 -14.53
N THR A 79 10.75 4.89 -14.73
CA THR A 79 12.19 5.10 -14.60
C THR A 79 12.65 6.21 -15.55
N GLY A 80 13.34 7.21 -15.00
CA GLY A 80 13.83 8.37 -15.74
C GLY A 80 15.06 9.01 -15.10
N ILE A 81 15.49 10.16 -15.64
CA ILE A 81 16.53 10.99 -15.01
C ILE A 81 16.04 11.45 -13.63
N GLY A 82 16.95 11.53 -12.66
CA GLY A 82 16.67 12.10 -11.33
C GLY A 82 16.25 11.07 -10.28
N GLN A 83 16.61 9.80 -10.45
CA GLN A 83 16.26 8.72 -9.50
C GLN A 83 17.32 7.60 -9.46
N VAL A 84 17.18 6.73 -8.47
CA VAL A 84 17.78 5.38 -8.50
C VAL A 84 17.05 4.55 -9.56
N SER A 85 17.78 3.73 -10.30
CA SER A 85 17.25 2.90 -11.39
C SER A 85 17.38 1.40 -11.15
N GLU A 86 18.38 1.00 -10.35
CA GLU A 86 18.71 -0.40 -10.11
C GLU A 86 19.27 -0.53 -8.68
N VAL A 87 18.98 -1.65 -8.02
CA VAL A 87 19.55 -1.99 -6.70
C VAL A 87 20.30 -3.31 -6.81
N ALA A 88 21.47 -3.40 -6.20
CA ALA A 88 22.32 -4.58 -6.24
C ALA A 88 22.52 -5.16 -4.84
N LEU A 89 22.34 -6.48 -4.73
CA LEU A 89 22.52 -7.27 -3.53
C LEU A 89 23.70 -8.24 -3.72
N ALA A 90 24.53 -8.38 -2.71
CA ALA A 90 25.63 -9.34 -2.70
C ALA A 90 25.12 -10.75 -2.41
N VAL A 91 25.59 -11.71 -3.19
CA VAL A 91 25.43 -13.14 -2.97
C VAL A 91 26.80 -13.81 -3.12
N SER A 92 26.99 -15.00 -2.55
CA SER A 92 28.23 -15.74 -2.78
C SER A 92 28.37 -16.04 -4.29
N PRO A 93 29.55 -15.86 -4.91
CA PRO A 93 29.75 -16.11 -6.34
C PRO A 93 29.33 -17.52 -6.77
N GLU A 94 29.50 -18.50 -5.88
CA GLU A 94 29.18 -19.91 -6.12
C GLU A 94 27.66 -20.15 -6.22
N SER A 95 26.84 -19.28 -5.62
CA SER A 95 25.38 -19.43 -5.55
C SER A 95 24.63 -18.88 -6.77
N LEU A 96 25.29 -18.18 -7.70
CA LEU A 96 24.61 -17.54 -8.84
C LEU A 96 23.87 -18.53 -9.75
N GLY A 97 24.41 -19.75 -9.90
CA GLY A 97 23.75 -20.82 -10.65
C GLY A 97 22.45 -21.26 -9.99
N ASP A 98 22.44 -21.38 -8.66
CA ASP A 98 21.24 -21.74 -7.89
C ASP A 98 20.18 -20.63 -7.97
N TRP A 99 20.60 -19.37 -7.93
CA TRP A 99 19.71 -18.22 -8.11
C TRP A 99 19.04 -18.20 -9.49
N LEU A 100 19.78 -18.52 -10.54
CA LEU A 100 19.24 -18.64 -11.89
C LEU A 100 18.17 -19.73 -11.96
N LEU A 101 18.46 -20.93 -11.41
CA LEU A 101 17.50 -22.03 -11.37
C LEU A 101 16.26 -21.69 -10.52
N LYS A 102 16.47 -20.99 -9.40
CA LYS A 102 15.40 -20.51 -8.53
C LYS A 102 14.50 -19.49 -9.23
N ALA A 103 15.08 -18.53 -9.96
CA ALA A 103 14.34 -17.54 -10.75
C ALA A 103 13.49 -18.21 -11.84
N LEU A 104 14.08 -19.17 -12.56
CA LEU A 104 13.36 -20.00 -13.55
C LEU A 104 12.17 -20.74 -12.93
N ALA A 105 12.37 -21.43 -11.81
CA ALA A 105 11.32 -22.19 -11.13
C ALA A 105 10.17 -21.31 -10.61
N ALA A 106 10.50 -20.10 -10.16
CA ALA A 106 9.54 -19.12 -9.64
C ALA A 106 8.90 -18.23 -10.72
N ASN A 107 9.28 -18.39 -12.00
CA ASN A 107 8.90 -17.49 -13.10
C ASN A 107 9.23 -16.01 -12.82
N VAL A 108 10.31 -15.74 -12.08
CA VAL A 108 10.82 -14.38 -11.87
C VAL A 108 11.56 -13.95 -13.14
N PRO A 109 11.22 -12.81 -13.77
CA PRO A 109 11.94 -12.35 -14.95
C PRO A 109 13.40 -12.05 -14.62
N PHE A 110 14.33 -12.60 -15.41
CA PHE A 110 15.76 -12.42 -15.22
C PHE A 110 16.50 -12.20 -16.54
N ASP A 111 17.74 -11.69 -16.44
CA ASP A 111 18.70 -11.61 -17.54
C ASP A 111 20.13 -11.88 -17.02
N GLY A 112 21.00 -12.40 -17.88
CA GLY A 112 22.33 -12.89 -17.51
C GLY A 112 22.37 -14.36 -17.07
N PRO A 113 23.46 -14.81 -16.41
CA PRO A 113 24.50 -13.98 -15.79
C PRO A 113 25.42 -13.27 -16.81
N THR A 114 25.78 -12.02 -16.51
CA THR A 114 26.75 -11.22 -17.26
C THR A 114 27.92 -10.80 -16.35
N ARG A 115 28.87 -10.01 -16.85
CA ARG A 115 29.90 -9.36 -16.03
C ARG A 115 29.76 -7.85 -16.11
N GLU A 116 29.83 -7.19 -14.97
CA GLU A 116 29.88 -5.73 -14.83
C GLU A 116 31.03 -5.37 -13.90
N PHE A 117 31.97 -4.54 -14.34
CA PHE A 117 33.17 -4.21 -13.56
C PHE A 117 33.86 -5.46 -12.98
N GLU A 118 33.99 -6.48 -13.83
CA GLU A 118 34.56 -7.81 -13.53
C GLU A 118 33.77 -8.69 -12.52
N GLU A 119 32.68 -8.18 -11.95
CA GLU A 119 31.80 -8.93 -11.04
C GLU A 119 30.72 -9.67 -11.83
N PRO A 120 30.44 -10.96 -11.54
CA PRO A 120 29.34 -11.68 -12.15
C PRO A 120 27.99 -11.18 -11.61
N VAL A 121 27.05 -10.89 -12.50
CA VAL A 121 25.75 -10.27 -12.16
C VAL A 121 24.60 -11.04 -12.80
N LEU A 122 23.59 -11.39 -12.00
CA LEU A 122 22.28 -11.85 -12.46
C LEU A 122 21.27 -10.73 -12.23
N TRP A 123 20.54 -10.33 -13.27
CA TRP A 123 19.52 -9.30 -13.20
C TRP A 123 18.17 -9.95 -12.94
N LEU A 124 17.37 -9.39 -12.04
CA LEU A 124 16.00 -9.79 -11.77
C LEU A 124 15.08 -8.58 -11.90
N LYS A 125 13.79 -8.83 -12.13
CA LYS A 125 12.74 -7.83 -11.93
C LYS A 125 11.83 -8.26 -10.80
N ASP A 126 11.61 -7.35 -9.86
CA ASP A 126 10.58 -7.53 -8.83
C ASP A 126 9.17 -7.40 -9.46
N PRO A 127 8.09 -7.68 -8.70
CA PRO A 127 6.72 -7.62 -9.21
C PRO A 127 6.31 -6.25 -9.77
N ASP A 128 6.86 -5.17 -9.22
CA ASP A 128 6.61 -3.79 -9.65
C ASP A 128 7.56 -3.35 -10.77
N GLY A 129 8.50 -4.21 -11.17
CA GLY A 129 9.47 -4.02 -12.26
C GLY A 129 10.76 -3.30 -11.86
N LEU A 130 11.02 -3.09 -10.56
CA LEU A 130 12.31 -2.65 -10.07
C LEU A 130 13.38 -3.67 -10.46
N ILE A 131 14.50 -3.17 -10.97
CA ILE A 131 15.66 -4.01 -11.30
C ILE A 131 16.42 -4.32 -10.01
N VAL A 132 16.47 -5.60 -9.66
CA VAL A 132 17.25 -6.13 -8.53
C VAL A 132 18.37 -7.01 -9.08
N LYS A 133 19.62 -6.62 -8.86
CA LYS A 133 20.81 -7.36 -9.28
C LYS A 133 21.31 -8.25 -8.14
N LEU A 134 21.62 -9.50 -8.44
CA LEU A 134 22.41 -10.37 -7.58
C LEU A 134 23.84 -10.37 -8.09
N VAL A 135 24.76 -9.85 -7.28
CA VAL A 135 26.18 -9.71 -7.61
C VAL A 135 26.96 -10.76 -6.85
N GLY A 136 27.68 -11.62 -7.57
CA GLY A 136 28.52 -12.65 -6.97
C GLY A 136 29.79 -12.04 -6.40
N VAL A 137 29.77 -11.69 -5.11
CA VAL A 137 30.87 -11.06 -4.39
C VAL A 137 30.75 -11.35 -2.90
N GLU A 138 31.87 -11.66 -2.27
CA GLU A 138 31.93 -11.96 -0.85
C GLU A 138 31.79 -10.68 -0.02
N MET A 139 30.60 -10.46 0.53
CA MET A 139 30.29 -9.36 1.46
C MET A 139 29.52 -9.93 2.66
N PRO A 140 30.20 -10.32 3.74
CA PRO A 140 29.53 -10.97 4.87
C PRO A 140 28.55 -10.01 5.57
N SER A 141 27.39 -10.55 5.95
CA SER A 141 26.44 -9.90 6.86
C SER A 141 26.78 -10.26 8.31
N PRO A 142 26.56 -9.35 9.28
CA PRO A 142 26.67 -9.66 10.71
C PRO A 142 25.60 -10.65 11.20
N ALA A 143 24.49 -10.81 10.47
CA ALA A 143 23.39 -11.71 10.82
C ALA A 143 22.87 -12.44 9.56
N PRO A 144 23.68 -13.31 8.94
CA PRO A 144 23.35 -13.92 7.65
C PRO A 144 22.13 -14.83 7.75
N LEU A 145 21.30 -14.82 6.71
CA LEU A 145 20.16 -15.71 6.55
C LEU A 145 20.51 -16.81 5.53
N PRO A 146 20.18 -18.09 5.79
CA PRO A 146 20.51 -19.18 4.90
C PRO A 146 19.96 -18.98 3.48
N GLY A 147 20.84 -18.97 2.48
CA GLY A 147 20.45 -18.87 1.06
C GLY A 147 19.87 -17.52 0.63
N ALA A 148 19.97 -16.48 1.46
CA ALA A 148 19.53 -15.12 1.13
C ALA A 148 20.72 -14.24 0.72
N PRO A 149 20.49 -13.12 -0.01
CA PRO A 149 21.50 -12.10 -0.20
C PRO A 149 21.96 -11.49 1.13
N THR A 150 23.22 -11.08 1.21
CA THR A 150 23.84 -10.68 2.48
C THR A 150 23.75 -9.18 2.75
N ARG A 151 24.13 -8.35 1.78
CA ARG A 151 24.19 -6.88 1.91
C ARG A 151 23.84 -6.19 0.59
N LEU A 152 23.54 -4.91 0.66
CA LEU A 152 23.51 -4.02 -0.50
C LEU A 152 24.93 -3.94 -1.08
N ARG A 153 25.13 -4.49 -2.28
CA ARG A 153 26.37 -4.34 -3.02
C ARG A 153 26.49 -2.93 -3.61
N GLY A 154 25.37 -2.37 -4.05
CA GLY A 154 25.34 -1.03 -4.62
C GLY A 154 23.99 -0.59 -5.18
N VAL A 155 23.98 0.61 -5.76
CA VAL A 155 22.84 1.14 -6.53
C VAL A 155 23.34 1.77 -7.82
N THR A 156 22.47 1.83 -8.83
CA THR A 156 22.71 2.63 -10.05
C THR A 156 21.80 3.85 -10.06
N VAL A 157 22.38 5.05 -10.11
CA VAL A 157 21.62 6.30 -10.26
C VAL A 157 21.62 6.77 -11.70
N LEU A 158 20.47 7.27 -12.18
CA LEU A 158 20.29 7.77 -13.53
C LEU A 158 20.23 9.30 -13.54
N THR A 159 21.18 9.92 -14.23
CA THR A 159 21.40 11.38 -14.22
C THR A 159 21.74 11.88 -15.62
N ASP A 160 21.39 13.13 -15.91
CA ASP A 160 21.87 13.89 -17.08
C ASP A 160 23.09 14.76 -16.78
N ASN A 161 23.55 14.77 -15.52
CA ASN A 161 24.73 15.49 -15.07
C ASN A 161 25.66 14.57 -14.25
N GLY A 162 26.32 13.64 -14.94
CA GLY A 162 27.12 12.58 -14.29
C GLY A 162 28.29 13.13 -13.47
N ALA A 163 28.91 14.22 -13.92
CA ALA A 163 30.05 14.83 -13.24
C ALA A 163 29.65 15.45 -11.90
N GLU A 164 28.54 16.19 -11.83
CA GLU A 164 28.07 16.84 -10.61
C GLU A 164 27.47 15.83 -9.64
N THR A 165 26.64 14.88 -10.09
CA THR A 165 26.11 13.79 -9.26
C THR A 165 27.25 13.01 -8.60
N ALA A 166 28.26 12.60 -9.36
CA ALA A 166 29.41 11.87 -8.81
C ALA A 166 30.24 12.72 -7.83
N THR A 167 30.34 14.04 -8.06
CA THR A 167 31.01 14.96 -7.12
C THR A 167 30.21 15.10 -5.83
N PHE A 168 28.88 15.21 -5.93
CA PHE A 168 27.99 15.29 -4.79
C PHE A 168 28.07 14.03 -3.91
N ILE A 169 28.13 12.85 -4.54
CA ILE A 169 28.26 11.55 -3.86
C ILE A 169 29.54 11.46 -3.00
N THR A 170 30.61 12.21 -3.32
CA THR A 170 31.84 12.24 -2.49
C THR A 170 31.61 12.76 -1.08
N ARG A 171 30.54 13.55 -0.86
CA ARG A 171 30.15 14.02 0.48
C ARG A 171 29.81 12.87 1.42
N PHE A 172 29.35 11.73 0.89
CA PHE A 172 29.01 10.54 1.66
C PHE A 172 30.18 9.56 1.85
N GLY A 173 31.42 9.99 1.55
CA GLY A 173 32.63 9.18 1.74
C GLY A 173 33.04 8.34 0.53
N TYR A 174 32.36 8.48 -0.59
CA TYR A 174 32.66 7.72 -1.81
C TYR A 174 33.76 8.38 -2.65
N ARG A 175 34.48 7.57 -3.41
CA ARG A 175 35.55 8.02 -4.31
C ARG A 175 35.34 7.47 -5.72
N ARG A 176 35.72 8.22 -6.74
CA ARG A 176 35.68 7.75 -8.14
C ARG A 176 36.64 6.57 -8.31
N ALA A 177 36.17 5.53 -9.00
CA ALA A 177 36.94 4.36 -9.37
C ALA A 177 36.85 4.14 -10.89
N GLN A 178 36.63 2.89 -11.31
CA GLN A 178 36.54 2.48 -12.70
C GLN A 178 35.38 3.15 -13.43
N ARG A 179 35.49 3.23 -14.76
CA ARG A 179 34.43 3.69 -15.66
C ARG A 179 34.23 2.63 -16.75
N GLU A 180 33.00 2.20 -16.95
CA GLU A 180 32.61 1.28 -18.03
C GLU A 180 31.46 1.89 -18.84
N GLY A 181 31.76 2.25 -20.10
CA GLY A 181 30.80 2.95 -20.97
C GLY A 181 30.29 4.25 -20.34
N LEU A 182 28.97 4.32 -20.14
CA LEU A 182 28.27 5.47 -19.55
C LEU A 182 28.22 5.45 -18.01
N ARG A 183 28.82 4.45 -17.37
CA ARG A 183 28.78 4.28 -15.91
C ARG A 183 30.11 4.66 -15.28
N GLN A 184 30.08 5.64 -14.38
CA GLN A 184 31.17 5.95 -13.46
C GLN A 184 30.91 5.25 -12.12
N ARG A 185 31.77 4.31 -11.74
CA ARG A 185 31.68 3.66 -10.43
C ARG A 185 32.25 4.55 -9.34
N MET A 186 31.51 4.68 -8.26
CA MET A 186 31.91 5.33 -7.01
C MET A 186 32.04 4.23 -5.94
N VAL A 187 33.15 4.18 -5.21
CA VAL A 187 33.43 3.16 -4.18
C VAL A 187 33.45 3.80 -2.79
N SER A 188 32.81 3.15 -1.82
CA SER A 188 32.93 3.45 -0.38
C SER A 188 33.89 2.45 0.28
N ASP A 189 33.84 2.34 1.62
CA ASP A 189 34.54 1.29 2.34
C ASP A 189 33.87 -0.09 2.21
N THR A 190 32.57 -0.14 1.88
CA THR A 190 31.80 -1.40 1.85
C THR A 190 31.12 -1.72 0.52
N ASP A 191 30.75 -0.73 -0.28
CA ASP A 191 29.81 -0.88 -1.40
C ASP A 191 30.07 0.14 -2.52
N VAL A 192 29.20 0.17 -3.54
CA VAL A 192 29.33 1.04 -4.71
C VAL A 192 28.07 1.83 -5.04
N VAL A 193 28.27 2.99 -5.69
CA VAL A 193 27.24 3.70 -6.44
C VAL A 193 27.71 3.83 -7.88
N ASP A 194 26.96 3.28 -8.82
CA ASP A 194 27.22 3.46 -10.25
C ASP A 194 26.42 4.66 -10.76
N VAL A 195 27.12 5.71 -11.19
CA VAL A 195 26.51 6.91 -11.78
C VAL A 195 26.39 6.69 -13.29
N ARG A 196 25.17 6.48 -13.77
CA ARG A 196 24.87 6.29 -15.18
C ARG A 196 24.42 7.61 -15.81
N GLU A 197 25.27 8.15 -16.66
CA GLU A 197 24.99 9.41 -17.36
C GLU A 197 24.25 9.16 -18.68
N THR A 198 23.08 9.78 -18.84
CA THR A 198 22.29 9.70 -20.07
C THR A 198 21.74 11.07 -20.44
N ALA A 199 22.01 11.53 -21.66
CA ALA A 199 21.45 12.77 -22.20
C ALA A 199 20.17 12.48 -23.00
N GLY A 200 19.20 13.41 -22.98
CA GLY A 200 17.98 13.32 -23.79
C GLY A 200 16.98 12.24 -23.37
N PHE A 201 17.10 11.72 -22.13
CA PHE A 201 16.15 10.77 -21.57
C PHE A 201 14.98 11.51 -20.90
N VAL A 202 13.87 10.82 -20.63
CA VAL A 202 12.71 11.44 -19.97
C VAL A 202 12.94 11.57 -18.45
N PRO A 203 12.35 12.58 -17.79
CA PRO A 203 12.32 12.65 -16.33
C PRO A 203 11.56 11.46 -15.73
N SER A 204 11.97 11.12 -14.51
CA SER A 204 11.29 10.14 -13.67
C SER A 204 9.85 10.52 -13.38
N VAL A 205 9.01 9.51 -13.15
CA VAL A 205 7.68 9.67 -12.55
C VAL A 205 7.60 8.73 -11.36
N PRO A 206 7.36 9.25 -10.14
CA PRO A 206 7.18 8.42 -8.95
C PRO A 206 6.03 7.42 -9.11
N GLY A 207 6.16 6.26 -8.48
CA GLY A 207 5.15 5.22 -8.49
C GLY A 207 5.80 3.84 -8.33
N ALA A 208 4.99 2.80 -8.36
CA ALA A 208 5.46 1.43 -8.12
C ALA A 208 6.59 1.04 -9.08
N GLY A 209 7.65 0.45 -8.53
CA GLY A 209 8.85 0.00 -9.27
C GLY A 209 9.93 1.07 -9.47
N VAL A 210 9.68 2.31 -9.04
CA VAL A 210 10.67 3.39 -9.00
C VAL A 210 11.10 3.64 -7.55
N PRO A 211 12.39 3.48 -7.20
CA PRO A 211 12.83 3.80 -5.85
C PRO A 211 12.73 5.29 -5.55
N ASP A 212 12.28 5.60 -4.34
CA ASP A 212 12.07 6.97 -3.86
C ASP A 212 13.41 7.64 -3.51
N HIS A 213 14.29 6.94 -2.78
CA HIS A 213 15.60 7.44 -2.39
C HIS A 213 16.60 6.33 -2.07
N VAL A 214 17.88 6.73 -2.00
CA VAL A 214 18.98 5.94 -1.45
C VAL A 214 19.57 6.63 -0.23
N ALA A 215 19.85 5.86 0.82
CA ALA A 215 20.45 6.34 2.05
C ALA A 215 21.90 5.88 2.24
N PHE A 216 22.71 6.75 2.81
CA PHE A 216 24.12 6.56 3.12
C PHE A 216 24.35 6.60 4.63
N ARG A 217 25.33 5.81 5.11
CA ARG A 217 25.60 5.67 6.54
C ARG A 217 26.28 6.90 7.12
N ALA A 218 25.66 7.46 8.15
CA ALA A 218 26.26 8.42 9.05
C ALA A 218 26.71 7.70 10.33
N PRO A 219 27.92 7.97 10.85
CA PRO A 219 28.37 7.33 12.07
C PRO A 219 27.53 7.76 13.29
N ASP A 220 27.10 9.03 13.34
CA ASP A 220 26.37 9.61 14.45
C ASP A 220 25.61 10.90 14.07
N ALA A 221 24.89 11.44 15.05
CA ALA A 221 24.14 12.67 14.90
C ALA A 221 25.02 13.92 14.66
N ASP A 222 26.28 13.91 15.11
CA ASP A 222 27.20 15.04 14.92
C ASP A 222 27.71 15.10 13.48
N ALA A 223 27.95 13.94 12.85
CA ALA A 223 28.25 13.85 11.43
C ALA A 223 27.06 14.34 10.58
N LEU A 224 25.84 13.98 10.96
CA LEU A 224 24.60 14.47 10.36
C LEU A 224 24.45 15.99 10.46
N ARG A 225 24.67 16.52 11.67
CA ARG A 225 24.68 17.96 11.91
C ARG A 225 25.74 18.64 11.04
N SER A 226 26.95 18.11 10.98
CA SER A 226 28.05 18.64 10.17
C SER A 226 27.72 18.62 8.68
N MET A 227 27.14 17.53 8.18
CA MET A 227 26.65 17.42 6.80
C MET A 227 25.63 18.50 6.50
N ARG A 228 24.62 18.67 7.36
CA ARG A 228 23.59 19.71 7.21
C ARG A 228 24.18 21.11 7.18
N LEU A 229 25.17 21.40 8.04
CA LEU A 229 25.87 22.68 8.03
C LEU A 229 26.64 22.92 6.72
N SER A 230 27.21 21.88 6.13
CA SER A 230 27.92 21.97 4.84
C SER A 230 27.02 22.14 3.62
N LEU A 231 25.71 21.94 3.79
CA LEU A 231 24.68 22.00 2.75
C LEU A 231 23.80 23.26 2.84
N ARG A 232 24.14 24.22 3.71
CA ARG A 232 23.33 25.44 3.94
C ARG A 232 22.99 26.22 2.66
N ASP A 233 23.90 26.24 1.70
CA ASP A 233 23.75 26.97 0.43
C ASP A 233 23.35 26.06 -0.75
N HIS A 234 23.11 24.76 -0.50
CA HIS A 234 22.83 23.75 -1.54
C HIS A 234 21.33 23.60 -1.85
N GLY A 235 20.45 23.95 -0.92
CA GLY A 235 19.00 23.82 -1.07
C GLY A 235 18.28 23.35 0.20
N PRO A 236 17.00 22.98 0.10
CA PRO A 236 16.23 22.51 1.25
C PRO A 236 16.81 21.20 1.78
N THR A 237 16.89 21.11 3.11
CA THR A 237 17.28 19.89 3.82
C THR A 237 16.31 19.64 4.95
N GLU A 238 15.93 18.37 5.14
CA GLU A 238 15.00 17.96 6.19
C GLU A 238 15.66 16.94 7.09
N VAL A 239 15.48 17.10 8.40
CA VAL A 239 15.96 16.14 9.40
C VAL A 239 14.76 15.49 10.07
N HIS A 240 14.74 14.16 10.07
CA HIS A 240 13.65 13.38 10.64
C HIS A 240 14.20 12.36 11.63
N ASP A 241 13.61 12.30 12.81
CA ASP A 241 13.81 11.18 13.75
C ASP A 241 12.84 10.06 13.37
N ARG A 242 13.38 8.97 12.81
CA ARG A 242 12.60 7.81 12.38
C ARG A 242 12.52 6.73 13.47
N LYS A 243 12.89 7.05 14.72
CA LYS A 243 13.04 6.14 15.87
C LYS A 243 14.16 5.11 15.73
N TYR A 244 14.28 4.47 14.57
CA TYR A 244 15.31 3.46 14.27
C TYR A 244 16.64 4.08 13.82
N PHE A 245 16.58 5.30 13.29
CA PHE A 245 17.72 6.10 12.85
C PHE A 245 17.31 7.58 12.72
N LEU A 246 18.30 8.47 12.75
CA LEU A 246 18.16 9.88 12.43
C LEU A 246 18.56 10.10 10.97
N SER A 247 17.71 10.79 10.21
CA SER A 247 17.86 10.97 8.76
C SER A 247 18.03 12.44 8.38
N LEU A 248 18.86 12.74 7.38
CA LEU A 248 18.93 14.02 6.67
C LEU A 248 18.68 13.78 5.18
N TYR A 249 17.62 14.36 4.63
CA TYR A 249 17.29 14.28 3.22
C TYR A 249 17.82 15.49 2.46
N VAL A 250 18.38 15.23 1.27
CA VAL A 250 18.91 16.24 0.36
C VAL A 250 18.79 15.76 -1.08
N ARG A 251 18.50 16.67 -2.02
CA ARG A 251 18.56 16.36 -3.44
C ARG A 251 19.94 16.69 -4.02
N ASP A 252 20.45 15.81 -4.85
CA ASP A 252 21.62 16.10 -5.67
C ASP A 252 21.26 17.11 -6.79
N PRO A 253 22.25 17.62 -7.56
CA PRO A 253 22.00 18.56 -8.65
C PRO A 253 21.06 18.06 -9.75
N ALA A 254 20.94 16.73 -9.95
CA ALA A 254 20.01 16.12 -10.91
C ALA A 254 18.63 15.82 -10.29
N GLY A 255 18.40 16.23 -9.04
CA GLY A 255 17.13 16.04 -8.32
C GLY A 255 16.98 14.68 -7.65
N ILE A 256 17.98 13.80 -7.70
CA ILE A 256 17.96 12.49 -7.04
C ILE A 256 17.88 12.68 -5.53
N LEU A 257 16.87 12.10 -4.89
CA LEU A 257 16.71 12.16 -3.45
C LEU A 257 17.73 11.22 -2.77
N MET A 258 18.58 11.81 -1.95
CA MET A 258 19.60 11.12 -1.16
C MET A 258 19.36 11.37 0.33
N GLU A 259 19.70 10.37 1.13
CA GLU A 259 19.55 10.42 2.59
C GLU A 259 20.90 10.14 3.27
N TYR A 260 21.17 10.82 4.37
CA TYR A 260 22.25 10.48 5.31
C TYR A 260 21.60 9.98 6.60
N ALA A 261 21.86 8.75 7.01
CA ALA A 261 21.13 8.08 8.09
C ALA A 261 22.09 7.48 9.13
N THR A 262 21.83 7.70 10.43
CA THR A 262 22.65 7.08 11.49
C THR A 262 22.50 5.57 11.54
N ASP A 263 23.60 4.86 11.81
CA ASP A 263 23.54 3.40 12.00
C ASP A 263 22.67 2.96 13.18
N GLY A 264 22.58 3.78 14.23
CA GLY A 264 21.81 3.52 15.43
C GLY A 264 20.55 4.38 15.55
N PRO A 265 19.61 3.98 16.43
CA PRO A 265 19.70 2.85 17.36
C PRO A 265 19.41 1.46 16.76
N GLY A 266 18.82 1.37 15.56
CA GLY A 266 18.51 0.11 14.88
C GLY A 266 17.15 -0.49 15.20
N MET A 267 16.82 -1.60 14.53
CA MET A 267 15.46 -2.20 14.52
C MET A 267 15.05 -2.83 15.84
N ALA A 268 16.02 -3.18 16.70
CA ALA A 268 15.79 -3.89 17.95
C ALA A 268 15.45 -2.98 19.14
N ILE A 269 15.30 -1.66 18.92
CA ILE A 269 14.97 -0.71 20.00
C ILE A 269 13.58 -0.94 20.59
N ASP A 270 12.64 -1.47 19.80
CA ASP A 270 11.23 -1.66 20.18
C ASP A 270 10.64 -3.04 19.84
N GLU A 271 11.45 -3.95 19.30
CA GLU A 271 11.15 -5.38 19.15
C GLU A 271 12.40 -6.20 19.47
N PRO A 272 12.31 -7.31 20.22
CA PRO A 272 13.47 -8.16 20.44
C PRO A 272 13.94 -8.80 19.12
N PRO A 273 15.24 -9.10 18.95
CA PRO A 273 15.80 -9.63 17.68
C PRO A 273 15.08 -10.86 17.09
N GLY A 274 14.53 -11.73 17.95
CA GLY A 274 13.78 -12.92 17.54
C GLY A 274 12.36 -12.63 17.02
N GLU A 275 11.82 -11.44 17.30
CA GLU A 275 10.44 -11.05 16.98
C GLU A 275 10.35 -9.88 16.00
N LEU A 276 11.49 -9.41 15.47
CA LEU A 276 11.53 -8.33 14.48
C LEU A 276 10.54 -8.56 13.34
N GLY A 277 9.76 -7.52 13.02
CA GLY A 277 8.81 -7.51 11.93
C GLY A 277 7.46 -8.16 12.25
N GLN A 278 7.22 -8.63 13.48
CA GLN A 278 5.95 -9.26 13.86
C GLN A 278 4.89 -8.24 14.33
N THR A 279 5.32 -7.06 14.79
CA THR A 279 4.43 -6.01 15.30
C THR A 279 4.36 -4.84 14.33
N LEU A 280 3.13 -4.46 13.94
CA LEU A 280 2.87 -3.22 13.23
C LEU A 280 2.98 -2.01 14.18
N PHE A 281 3.99 -1.18 13.96
CA PHE A 281 4.15 0.07 14.69
C PHE A 281 3.40 1.21 14.01
N LEU A 282 2.95 2.18 14.82
CA LEU A 282 2.40 3.42 14.31
C LEU A 282 3.24 4.57 14.87
N PRO A 283 3.52 5.61 14.06
CA PRO A 283 4.22 6.79 14.53
C PRO A 283 3.50 7.41 15.74
N PRO A 284 4.23 7.91 16.77
CA PRO A 284 3.61 8.44 17.99
C PRO A 284 2.57 9.54 17.73
N GLN A 285 2.77 10.34 16.68
CA GLN A 285 1.85 11.42 16.29
C GLN A 285 0.47 10.89 15.85
N ALA A 286 0.43 9.65 15.37
CA ALA A 286 -0.78 9.00 14.86
C ALA A 286 -1.49 8.09 15.89
N ALA A 287 -0.98 8.02 17.13
CA ALA A 287 -1.51 7.13 18.17
C ALA A 287 -3.01 7.33 18.45
N HIS A 288 -3.51 8.56 18.33
CA HIS A 288 -4.93 8.88 18.53
C HIS A 288 -5.87 8.26 17.48
N ARG A 289 -5.34 7.85 16.31
CA ARG A 289 -6.06 7.18 15.21
C ARG A 289 -5.66 5.71 15.04
N ALA A 290 -5.00 5.11 16.03
CA ALA A 290 -4.42 3.77 15.88
C ALA A 290 -5.43 2.70 15.41
N ALA A 291 -6.64 2.69 15.97
CA ALA A 291 -7.67 1.74 15.57
C ALA A 291 -8.15 1.95 14.11
N ASP A 292 -8.23 3.20 13.67
CA ASP A 292 -8.61 3.55 12.30
C ASP A 292 -7.53 3.11 11.32
N LEU A 293 -6.27 3.39 11.63
CA LEU A 293 -5.11 3.00 10.83
C LEU A 293 -4.98 1.48 10.69
N LEU A 294 -5.21 0.72 11.77
CA LEU A 294 -5.24 -0.75 11.69
C LEU A 294 -6.34 -1.28 10.77
N ALA A 295 -7.44 -0.54 10.59
CA ALA A 295 -8.48 -0.90 9.63
C ALA A 295 -8.10 -0.50 8.20
N MET A 296 -7.32 0.58 8.02
CA MET A 296 -6.93 1.12 6.71
C MET A 296 -5.64 0.55 6.14
N LEU A 297 -4.70 0.11 6.95
CA LEU A 297 -3.43 -0.39 6.44
C LEU A 297 -3.65 -1.75 5.74
N PRO A 298 -3.04 -1.95 4.56
CA PRO A 298 -3.20 -3.21 3.83
C PRO A 298 -2.63 -4.36 4.65
N GLN A 299 -3.33 -5.50 4.61
CA GLN A 299 -2.91 -6.72 5.29
C GLN A 299 -2.18 -7.63 4.32
N PHE A 300 -1.19 -8.34 4.84
CA PHE A 300 -0.43 -9.35 4.11
C PHE A 300 -0.21 -10.59 5.00
N THR A 301 0.31 -11.63 4.38
CA THR A 301 0.59 -12.94 4.98
C THR A 301 2.01 -13.34 4.66
N LEU A 302 2.71 -13.94 5.62
CA LEU A 302 4.07 -14.43 5.41
C LEU A 302 4.05 -15.77 4.67
N PRO A 303 5.16 -16.17 4.02
CA PRO A 303 5.25 -17.47 3.36
C PRO A 303 4.88 -18.62 4.30
N GLY A 304 3.92 -19.45 3.87
CA GLY A 304 3.41 -20.59 4.63
C GLY A 304 2.16 -20.31 5.47
N GLU A 305 1.74 -19.06 5.60
CA GLU A 305 0.49 -18.70 6.28
C GLU A 305 -0.74 -18.83 5.36
N GLU A 306 -1.92 -18.95 5.97
CA GLU A 306 -3.19 -19.00 5.23
C GLU A 306 -3.48 -17.65 4.57
N ARG A 307 -3.68 -17.65 3.25
CA ARG A 307 -3.87 -16.45 2.45
C ARG A 307 -5.25 -16.40 1.79
N LEU A 308 -5.84 -15.20 1.72
CA LEU A 308 -6.92 -14.90 0.80
C LEU A 308 -6.41 -14.93 -0.64
N PRO A 309 -6.93 -15.81 -1.51
CA PRO A 309 -6.43 -15.89 -2.88
C PRO A 309 -6.71 -14.57 -3.60
N ALA A 310 -5.71 -13.97 -4.24
CA ALA A 310 -5.96 -12.80 -5.07
C ALA A 310 -6.84 -13.17 -6.27
N ARG A 311 -7.89 -12.38 -6.54
CA ARG A 311 -8.76 -12.57 -7.71
C ARG A 311 -8.82 -11.30 -8.54
N SER A 312 -8.63 -11.46 -9.84
CA SER A 312 -8.87 -10.38 -10.81
C SER A 312 -10.38 -10.26 -11.04
N LEU A 313 -10.99 -9.24 -10.42
CA LEU A 313 -12.39 -8.87 -10.62
C LEU A 313 -12.48 -7.46 -11.23
N PRO A 314 -13.64 -7.01 -11.74
CA PRO A 314 -13.76 -5.74 -12.48
C PRO A 314 -13.38 -4.46 -11.71
N PHE A 315 -13.29 -4.53 -10.38
CA PHE A 315 -12.93 -3.41 -9.51
C PHE A 315 -11.66 -3.72 -8.73
N ILE A 316 -10.85 -2.68 -8.50
CA ILE A 316 -9.81 -2.73 -7.47
C ILE A 316 -10.51 -2.85 -6.12
N HIS A 317 -10.08 -3.82 -5.32
CA HIS A 317 -10.67 -4.10 -4.03
C HIS A 317 -9.64 -4.73 -3.11
N ARG A 318 -9.85 -4.56 -1.80
CA ARG A 318 -8.97 -5.12 -0.78
C ARG A 318 -9.75 -5.53 0.46
N PHE A 319 -9.19 -6.48 1.20
CA PHE A 319 -9.79 -7.01 2.41
C PHE A 319 -9.11 -6.49 3.67
N ASN A 320 -9.90 -6.26 4.73
CA ASN A 320 -9.41 -6.15 6.10
C ASN A 320 -10.09 -7.20 7.01
N ARG A 321 -9.30 -8.24 7.29
CA ARG A 321 -9.42 -9.38 8.20
C ARG A 321 -9.43 -9.05 9.69
N PRO A 322 -10.52 -9.11 10.48
CA PRO A 322 -10.35 -9.08 11.94
C PRO A 322 -9.71 -10.39 12.43
N LYS A 323 -9.06 -10.36 13.60
CA LYS A 323 -8.47 -11.56 14.22
C LYS A 323 -9.47 -12.69 14.46
N HIS A 324 -10.73 -12.33 14.75
CA HIS A 324 -11.80 -13.28 15.07
C HIS A 324 -13.04 -12.99 14.21
N PRO A 325 -13.05 -13.36 12.93
CA PRO A 325 -14.20 -13.11 12.07
C PRO A 325 -15.44 -13.89 12.54
N ASP A 326 -16.64 -13.40 12.27
CA ASP A 326 -17.92 -14.08 12.57
C ASP A 326 -18.66 -14.60 11.30
N GLY A 327 -17.97 -14.51 10.15
CA GLY A 327 -18.48 -14.85 8.83
C GLY A 327 -19.19 -13.70 8.12
N THR A 328 -19.44 -12.58 8.80
CA THR A 328 -20.03 -11.39 8.17
C THR A 328 -19.03 -10.72 7.25
N THR A 329 -19.51 -10.26 6.09
CA THR A 329 -18.74 -9.41 5.18
C THR A 329 -19.46 -8.08 4.99
N LEU A 330 -18.71 -6.97 5.05
CA LEU A 330 -19.20 -5.64 4.68
C LEU A 330 -18.46 -5.14 3.43
N ALA A 331 -19.17 -4.99 2.32
CA ALA A 331 -18.66 -4.31 1.13
C ALA A 331 -18.81 -2.80 1.29
N LEU A 332 -17.73 -2.05 1.04
CA LEU A 332 -17.64 -0.63 1.34
C LEU A 332 -17.44 0.18 0.06
N LEU A 333 -18.30 1.17 -0.15
CA LEU A 333 -18.27 2.07 -1.30
C LEU A 333 -18.03 3.51 -0.85
N HIS A 334 -16.83 4.01 -1.09
CA HIS A 334 -16.36 5.33 -0.65
C HIS A 334 -17.11 6.51 -1.28
N GLY A 335 -16.98 7.70 -0.67
CA GLY A 335 -17.48 8.96 -1.23
C GLY A 335 -16.60 9.50 -2.37
N ALA A 336 -16.98 10.63 -2.97
CA ALA A 336 -16.15 11.24 -4.01
C ALA A 336 -14.77 11.65 -3.46
N GLY A 337 -13.72 11.44 -4.25
CA GLY A 337 -12.32 11.68 -3.86
C GLY A 337 -11.68 10.54 -3.08
N GLY A 338 -12.48 9.55 -2.67
CA GLY A 338 -12.04 8.48 -1.81
C GLY A 338 -11.42 7.25 -2.49
N ASP A 339 -11.14 6.23 -1.69
CA ASP A 339 -10.60 4.95 -2.09
C ASP A 339 -11.17 3.75 -1.29
N GLU A 340 -10.70 2.55 -1.59
CA GLU A 340 -11.10 1.31 -0.95
C GLU A 340 -10.72 1.19 0.55
N ALA A 341 -10.01 2.16 1.12
CA ALA A 341 -9.65 2.25 2.53
C ALA A 341 -10.60 3.09 3.36
N ASP A 342 -11.14 4.17 2.78
CA ASP A 342 -11.69 5.29 3.54
C ASP A 342 -12.79 4.92 4.53
N LEU A 343 -13.67 3.99 4.13
CA LEU A 343 -14.78 3.57 4.99
C LEU A 343 -14.40 2.47 5.98
N MET A 344 -13.21 1.88 5.89
CA MET A 344 -12.79 0.79 6.76
C MET A 344 -12.80 1.17 8.26
N PRO A 345 -12.34 2.36 8.69
CA PRO A 345 -12.44 2.79 10.09
C PRO A 345 -13.86 2.82 10.65
N ILE A 346 -14.79 3.40 9.90
CA ILE A 346 -16.21 3.49 10.28
C ILE A 346 -16.82 2.09 10.28
N ALA A 347 -16.58 1.29 9.24
CA ALA A 347 -17.08 -0.07 9.13
C ALA A 347 -16.55 -1.00 10.23
N ARG A 348 -15.29 -0.84 10.65
CA ARG A 348 -14.70 -1.60 11.77
C ARG A 348 -15.40 -1.27 13.09
N ARG A 349 -15.81 -0.02 13.32
CA ARG A 349 -16.60 0.36 14.50
C ARG A 349 -18.04 -0.15 14.42
N ILE A 350 -18.64 -0.14 13.23
CA ILE A 350 -19.99 -0.66 12.98
C ILE A 350 -20.08 -2.17 13.23
N ALA A 351 -19.14 -2.95 12.70
CA ALA A 351 -19.09 -4.40 12.81
C ALA A 351 -17.66 -4.90 13.12
N PRO A 352 -17.25 -4.92 14.40
CA PRO A 352 -15.86 -5.23 14.80
C PRO A 352 -15.36 -6.59 14.34
N ARG A 353 -16.25 -7.56 14.13
CA ARG A 353 -15.93 -8.93 13.71
C ARG A 353 -16.23 -9.23 12.24
N ALA A 354 -16.69 -8.25 11.47
CA ALA A 354 -16.90 -8.45 10.04
C ALA A 354 -15.57 -8.39 9.27
N THR A 355 -15.47 -9.20 8.22
CA THR A 355 -14.49 -9.01 7.16
C THR A 355 -14.90 -7.79 6.35
N LEU A 356 -13.99 -6.82 6.19
CA LEU A 356 -14.26 -5.64 5.38
C LEU A 356 -13.75 -5.86 3.96
N LEU A 357 -14.58 -5.57 2.97
CA LEU A 357 -14.25 -5.59 1.54
C LEU A 357 -14.38 -4.16 1.01
N GLY A 358 -13.27 -3.44 0.99
CA GLY A 358 -13.22 -2.12 0.38
C GLY A 358 -13.15 -2.21 -1.13
N VAL A 359 -13.88 -1.35 -1.84
CA VAL A 359 -13.92 -1.34 -3.30
C VAL A 359 -13.70 0.08 -3.82
N ARG A 360 -12.91 0.21 -4.88
CA ARG A 360 -12.50 1.48 -5.49
C ARG A 360 -13.34 1.81 -6.72
N GLY A 361 -13.97 2.97 -6.77
CA GLY A 361 -14.68 3.46 -7.95
C GLY A 361 -13.77 3.62 -9.18
N ARG A 362 -14.31 3.36 -10.37
CA ARG A 362 -13.54 3.31 -11.64
C ARG A 362 -13.51 4.65 -12.39
N ALA A 363 -14.42 5.56 -12.06
CA ALA A 363 -14.50 6.86 -12.73
C ALA A 363 -13.50 7.85 -12.11
N VAL A 364 -12.93 8.72 -12.94
CA VAL A 364 -12.05 9.82 -12.52
C VAL A 364 -12.49 11.09 -13.25
N GLU A 365 -12.85 12.13 -12.49
CA GLU A 365 -13.30 13.43 -12.98
C GLU A 365 -12.38 14.51 -12.39
N ASP A 366 -11.63 15.23 -13.23
CA ASP A 366 -10.63 16.23 -12.80
C ASP A 366 -9.65 15.73 -11.72
N GLY A 367 -9.25 14.45 -11.82
CA GLY A 367 -8.37 13.79 -10.86
C GLY A 367 -9.06 13.31 -9.58
N ILE A 368 -10.35 13.58 -9.41
CA ILE A 368 -11.17 13.13 -8.27
C ILE A 368 -11.78 11.78 -8.62
N ARG A 369 -11.52 10.78 -7.78
CA ARG A 369 -12.10 9.44 -7.94
C ARG A 369 -13.59 9.42 -7.61
N ARG A 370 -14.37 8.69 -8.42
CA ARG A 370 -15.82 8.57 -8.32
C ARG A 370 -16.28 7.17 -8.72
N TRP A 371 -17.57 6.91 -8.52
CA TRP A 371 -18.24 5.69 -8.96
C TRP A 371 -18.87 5.80 -10.35
N PHE A 372 -19.19 7.02 -10.78
CA PHE A 372 -19.75 7.34 -12.09
C PHE A 372 -19.60 8.85 -12.36
N GLY A 373 -19.60 9.22 -13.64
CA GLY A 373 -19.40 10.56 -14.13
C GLY A 373 -20.63 11.47 -14.04
N ARG A 374 -20.42 12.72 -14.44
CA ARG A 374 -21.44 13.75 -14.56
C ARG A 374 -21.35 14.39 -15.94
N VAL A 375 -22.48 14.82 -16.47
CA VAL A 375 -22.53 15.59 -17.73
C VAL A 375 -22.14 17.05 -17.44
N ASP A 376 -22.61 17.58 -16.31
CA ASP A 376 -22.27 18.92 -15.81
C ASP A 376 -22.37 18.97 -14.28
N ALA A 377 -22.20 20.15 -13.67
CA ALA A 377 -22.20 20.32 -12.22
C ALA A 377 -23.48 19.82 -11.52
N MET A 378 -24.62 19.80 -12.23
CA MET A 378 -25.94 19.47 -11.71
C MET A 378 -26.52 18.17 -12.29
N THR A 379 -26.02 17.72 -13.44
CA THR A 379 -26.56 16.58 -14.19
C THR A 379 -25.64 15.36 -14.10
N LEU A 380 -26.15 14.25 -13.55
CA LEU A 380 -25.43 12.98 -13.48
C LEU A 380 -25.44 12.26 -14.83
N ASP A 381 -24.36 11.56 -15.18
CA ASP A 381 -24.33 10.74 -16.39
C ASP A 381 -25.09 9.42 -16.16
N GLN A 382 -26.32 9.36 -16.66
CA GLN A 382 -27.20 8.21 -16.50
C GLN A 382 -26.73 6.97 -17.28
N ALA A 383 -25.98 7.13 -18.37
CA ALA A 383 -25.46 5.99 -19.12
C ALA A 383 -24.28 5.36 -18.38
N ASP A 384 -23.38 6.21 -17.88
CA ASP A 384 -22.23 5.77 -17.08
C ASP A 384 -22.69 5.15 -15.75
N LEU A 385 -23.65 5.77 -15.04
CA LEU A 385 -24.24 5.21 -13.82
C LEU A 385 -24.79 3.79 -14.03
N ARG A 386 -25.53 3.53 -15.11
CA ARG A 386 -26.08 2.21 -15.41
C ARG A 386 -24.98 1.20 -15.74
N SER A 387 -23.98 1.61 -16.53
CA SER A 387 -22.81 0.79 -16.86
C SER A 387 -22.01 0.40 -15.61
N GLU A 388 -21.76 1.35 -14.71
CA GLU A 388 -21.04 1.10 -13.45
C GLU A 388 -21.86 0.26 -12.48
N ALA A 389 -23.19 0.42 -12.43
CA ALA A 389 -24.07 -0.42 -11.64
C ALA A 389 -24.07 -1.88 -12.14
N GLU A 390 -24.11 -2.09 -13.46
CA GLU A 390 -24.02 -3.43 -14.07
C GLU A 390 -22.67 -4.08 -13.77
N ALA A 391 -21.58 -3.34 -13.93
CA ALA A 391 -20.25 -3.82 -13.60
C ALA A 391 -20.12 -4.18 -12.12
N PHE A 392 -20.68 -3.36 -11.22
CA PHE A 392 -20.65 -3.62 -9.78
C PHE A 392 -21.50 -4.83 -9.41
N ALA A 393 -22.65 -5.04 -10.06
CA ALA A 393 -23.46 -6.24 -9.88
C ALA A 393 -22.68 -7.51 -10.25
N ALA A 394 -22.01 -7.51 -11.41
CA ALA A 394 -21.13 -8.62 -11.83
C ALA A 394 -19.95 -8.81 -10.86
N PHE A 395 -19.39 -7.72 -10.31
CA PHE A 395 -18.36 -7.80 -9.27
C PHE A 395 -18.86 -8.49 -8.00
N VAL A 396 -20.07 -8.17 -7.53
CA VAL A 396 -20.65 -8.79 -6.31
C VAL A 396 -20.82 -10.30 -6.49
N GLU A 397 -21.40 -10.73 -7.61
CA GLU A 397 -21.58 -12.15 -7.92
C GLU A 397 -20.24 -12.89 -8.06
N GLY A 398 -19.28 -12.24 -8.74
CA GLY A 398 -17.92 -12.72 -8.89
C GLY A 398 -17.20 -12.84 -7.54
N ALA A 399 -17.35 -11.84 -6.66
CA ALA A 399 -16.73 -11.83 -5.34
C ALA A 399 -17.29 -12.94 -4.44
N VAL A 400 -18.62 -13.12 -4.41
CA VAL A 400 -19.27 -14.20 -3.66
C VAL A 400 -18.71 -15.56 -4.09
N THR A 401 -18.64 -15.80 -5.40
CA THR A 401 -18.17 -17.08 -5.95
C THR A 401 -16.65 -17.27 -5.75
N ALA A 402 -15.85 -16.26 -6.10
CA ALA A 402 -14.40 -16.38 -6.16
C ALA A 402 -13.72 -16.39 -4.78
N TYR A 403 -14.36 -15.78 -3.78
CA TYR A 403 -13.89 -15.72 -2.40
C TYR A 403 -14.69 -16.60 -1.43
N GLY A 404 -15.78 -17.24 -1.88
CA GLY A 404 -16.64 -18.06 -1.02
C GLY A 404 -17.34 -17.23 0.07
N LEU A 405 -17.81 -16.02 -0.26
CA LEU A 405 -18.50 -15.16 0.69
C LEU A 405 -19.90 -15.71 0.98
N ASP A 406 -20.29 -15.69 2.24
CA ASP A 406 -21.65 -16.07 2.65
C ASP A 406 -22.62 -14.92 2.28
N ALA A 407 -23.41 -15.13 1.21
CA ALA A 407 -24.38 -14.15 0.73
C ALA A 407 -25.46 -13.81 1.77
N ASP A 408 -25.78 -14.73 2.70
CA ASP A 408 -26.74 -14.47 3.77
C ASP A 408 -26.12 -13.63 4.89
N LYS A 409 -24.79 -13.58 4.99
CA LYS A 409 -24.03 -12.72 5.90
C LYS A 409 -23.31 -11.56 5.20
N PHE A 410 -23.74 -11.21 3.99
CA PHE A 410 -23.18 -10.11 3.22
C PHE A 410 -24.07 -8.86 3.33
N ALA A 411 -23.45 -7.72 3.64
CA ALA A 411 -24.09 -6.41 3.64
C ALA A 411 -23.18 -5.35 3.01
N PHE A 412 -23.78 -4.23 2.61
CA PHE A 412 -23.13 -3.15 1.87
C PHE A 412 -23.26 -1.83 2.62
N VAL A 413 -22.21 -1.02 2.58
CA VAL A 413 -22.20 0.34 3.14
C VAL A 413 -21.67 1.28 2.08
N GLY A 414 -22.50 2.22 1.65
CA GLY A 414 -22.10 3.27 0.72
C GLY A 414 -22.15 4.64 1.39
N TYR A 415 -21.22 5.53 1.03
CA TYR A 415 -21.20 6.92 1.47
C TYR A 415 -21.31 7.87 0.29
N SER A 416 -22.23 8.85 0.35
CA SER A 416 -22.37 9.92 -0.63
C SER A 416 -22.45 9.37 -2.07
N ASN A 417 -21.47 9.65 -2.94
CA ASN A 417 -21.43 9.09 -4.30
C ASN A 417 -21.45 7.54 -4.35
N GLY A 418 -20.81 6.86 -3.39
CA GLY A 418 -20.87 5.39 -3.27
C GLY A 418 -22.22 4.89 -2.78
N ALA A 419 -22.92 5.66 -1.94
CA ALA A 419 -24.31 5.36 -1.56
C ALA A 419 -25.24 5.46 -2.78
N ASN A 420 -25.02 6.43 -3.66
CA ASN A 420 -25.80 6.62 -4.88
C ASN A 420 -25.61 5.46 -5.88
N LEU A 421 -24.37 5.00 -6.08
CA LEU A 421 -24.14 3.81 -6.90
C LEU A 421 -24.81 2.58 -6.26
N LEU A 422 -24.65 2.39 -4.95
CA LEU A 422 -25.26 1.25 -4.25
C LEU A 422 -26.79 1.25 -4.39
N ALA A 423 -27.42 2.42 -4.27
CA ALA A 423 -28.85 2.60 -4.52
C ALA A 423 -29.23 2.27 -5.98
N ALA A 424 -28.43 2.70 -6.96
CA ALA A 424 -28.65 2.37 -8.36
C ALA A 424 -28.55 0.86 -8.62
N VAL A 425 -27.58 0.17 -8.01
CA VAL A 425 -27.45 -1.30 -8.10
C VAL A 425 -28.69 -1.97 -7.53
N ILE A 426 -29.19 -1.53 -6.37
CA ILE A 426 -30.44 -2.05 -5.78
C ILE A 426 -31.61 -1.86 -6.76
N GLN A 427 -31.74 -0.67 -7.35
CA GLN A 427 -32.86 -0.31 -8.22
C GLN A 427 -32.82 -1.01 -9.59
N LEU A 428 -31.63 -1.20 -10.16
CA LEU A 428 -31.42 -1.72 -11.52
C LEU A 428 -31.15 -3.23 -11.56
N HIS A 429 -30.60 -3.80 -10.49
CA HIS A 429 -30.26 -5.22 -10.38
C HIS A 429 -30.84 -5.84 -9.09
N PRO A 430 -32.18 -5.99 -8.99
CA PRO A 430 -32.83 -6.59 -7.82
C PRO A 430 -32.25 -7.97 -7.46
N GLY A 431 -32.03 -8.21 -6.16
CA GLY A 431 -31.52 -9.48 -5.63
C GLY A 431 -30.00 -9.54 -5.42
N VAL A 432 -29.23 -8.68 -6.08
CA VAL A 432 -27.76 -8.58 -5.89
C VAL A 432 -27.42 -8.07 -4.48
N VAL A 433 -28.13 -7.04 -4.03
CA VAL A 433 -27.92 -6.41 -2.71
C VAL A 433 -29.17 -6.65 -1.85
N ARG A 434 -29.02 -7.44 -0.78
CA ARG A 434 -30.10 -7.74 0.18
C ARG A 434 -30.11 -6.82 1.40
N ARG A 435 -28.96 -6.27 1.77
CA ARG A 435 -28.78 -5.43 2.96
C ARG A 435 -27.85 -4.28 2.64
N ALA A 436 -28.34 -3.06 2.76
CA ALA A 436 -27.56 -1.86 2.48
C ALA A 436 -27.72 -0.79 3.56
N ILE A 437 -26.62 -0.12 3.90
CA ILE A 437 -26.59 1.13 4.64
C ILE A 437 -26.17 2.22 3.66
N LEU A 438 -27.04 3.21 3.47
CA LEU A 438 -26.81 4.37 2.61
C LEU A 438 -26.57 5.58 3.51
N LEU A 439 -25.32 6.03 3.57
CA LEU A 439 -24.91 7.20 4.33
C LEU A 439 -24.90 8.42 3.40
N ARG A 440 -25.74 9.42 3.68
CA ARG A 440 -25.90 10.61 2.83
C ARG A 440 -26.22 10.25 1.38
N GLY A 441 -27.20 9.38 1.18
CA GLY A 441 -27.58 8.87 -0.14
C GLY A 441 -28.71 9.68 -0.78
N MET A 442 -28.63 9.89 -2.09
CA MET A 442 -29.68 10.55 -2.86
C MET A 442 -30.12 9.70 -4.06
N GLN A 443 -31.32 9.99 -4.57
CA GLN A 443 -31.82 9.38 -5.80
C GLN A 443 -30.95 9.82 -6.98
N ALA A 444 -30.13 8.91 -7.51
CA ALA A 444 -29.29 9.16 -8.68
C ALA A 444 -29.87 8.60 -9.98
N THR A 445 -30.66 7.52 -9.90
CA THR A 445 -31.23 6.85 -11.07
C THR A 445 -32.46 7.59 -11.59
N GLU A 446 -32.50 7.83 -12.89
CA GLU A 446 -33.69 8.32 -13.60
C GLU A 446 -34.42 7.19 -14.35
N ASN A 447 -35.69 7.42 -14.68
CA ASN A 447 -36.56 6.48 -15.43
C ASN A 447 -36.63 5.10 -14.75
N LEU A 448 -37.08 5.13 -13.49
CA LEU A 448 -37.17 3.99 -12.60
C LEU A 448 -37.94 2.83 -13.24
N GLN A 449 -37.33 1.64 -13.17
CA GLN A 449 -37.90 0.40 -13.69
C GLN A 449 -38.77 -0.28 -12.64
N THR A 450 -39.74 -1.08 -13.09
CA THR A 450 -40.51 -1.96 -12.21
C THR A 450 -39.67 -3.18 -11.85
N GLY A 451 -39.42 -3.41 -10.56
CA GLY A 451 -38.71 -4.58 -10.06
C GLY A 451 -38.97 -4.76 -8.58
N ASP A 452 -39.16 -6.01 -8.15
CA ASP A 452 -39.49 -6.39 -6.78
C ASP A 452 -38.27 -6.28 -5.86
N LEU A 453 -38.37 -5.46 -4.81
CA LEU A 453 -37.34 -5.26 -3.80
C LEU A 453 -37.73 -5.83 -2.43
N SER A 454 -38.75 -6.71 -2.35
CA SER A 454 -39.26 -7.28 -1.09
C SER A 454 -38.23 -8.02 -0.25
N ALA A 455 -37.19 -8.56 -0.87
CA ALA A 455 -36.07 -9.22 -0.19
C ALA A 455 -34.98 -8.25 0.31
N THR A 456 -35.10 -6.96 -0.01
CA THR A 456 -34.08 -5.95 0.26
C THR A 456 -34.42 -5.14 1.51
N ARG A 457 -33.44 -4.99 2.40
CA ARG A 457 -33.50 -4.14 3.59
C ARG A 457 -32.50 -3.01 3.46
N VAL A 458 -32.95 -1.78 3.71
CA VAL A 458 -32.12 -0.58 3.57
C VAL A 458 -32.21 0.27 4.83
N LEU A 459 -31.06 0.68 5.37
CA LEU A 459 -30.96 1.79 6.30
C LEU A 459 -30.48 3.03 5.55
N MET A 460 -31.21 4.13 5.66
CA MET A 460 -30.78 5.44 5.15
C MET A 460 -30.49 6.37 6.33
N LEU A 461 -29.27 6.92 6.39
CA LEU A 461 -28.84 7.86 7.41
C LEU A 461 -28.45 9.18 6.74
N ASP A 462 -29.28 10.19 6.93
CA ASP A 462 -29.12 11.50 6.31
C ASP A 462 -28.85 12.58 7.37
N GLY A 463 -28.03 13.57 7.01
CA GLY A 463 -27.70 14.68 7.89
C GLY A 463 -28.76 15.77 7.81
N ARG A 464 -29.35 16.15 8.94
CA ARG A 464 -30.34 17.24 9.01
C ARG A 464 -29.79 18.57 8.50
N ASP A 465 -28.49 18.79 8.73
CA ASP A 465 -27.79 20.02 8.39
C ASP A 465 -26.87 19.83 7.17
N ASP A 466 -27.13 18.79 6.35
CA ASP A 466 -26.43 18.54 5.09
C ASP A 466 -26.88 19.55 4.00
N GLN A 467 -25.90 20.17 3.34
CA GLN A 467 -26.12 21.14 2.26
C GLN A 467 -25.86 20.56 0.87
N ILE A 468 -25.33 19.34 0.81
CA ILE A 468 -24.99 18.61 -0.42
C ILE A 468 -26.16 17.71 -0.81
N VAL A 469 -26.71 16.99 0.15
CA VAL A 469 -27.89 16.13 -0.04
C VAL A 469 -29.14 16.84 0.52
N GLY A 470 -30.20 16.94 -0.29
CA GLY A 470 -31.43 17.64 0.09
C GLY A 470 -32.24 16.94 1.20
N ALA A 471 -33.07 17.71 1.92
CA ALA A 471 -33.73 17.33 3.17
C ALA A 471 -34.84 16.25 3.09
N ALA A 472 -35.19 15.73 1.91
CA ALA A 472 -36.16 14.65 1.73
C ALA A 472 -35.73 13.74 0.58
N SER A 473 -35.39 12.49 0.88
CA SER A 473 -34.85 11.58 -0.13
C SER A 473 -35.98 10.85 -0.86
N THR A 474 -36.28 11.29 -2.09
CA THR A 474 -37.15 10.59 -3.05
C THR A 474 -36.76 9.11 -3.25
N LEU A 475 -35.51 8.77 -2.93
CA LEU A 475 -35.01 7.41 -2.93
C LEU A 475 -35.70 6.51 -1.91
N ALA A 476 -35.96 6.99 -0.68
CA ALA A 476 -36.63 6.18 0.35
C ALA A 476 -38.05 5.82 -0.08
N ASP A 477 -38.76 6.79 -0.66
CA ASP A 477 -40.12 6.61 -1.16
C ASP A 477 -40.16 5.62 -2.34
N ASP A 478 -39.24 5.74 -3.30
CA ASP A 478 -39.14 4.79 -4.43
C ASP A 478 -38.84 3.36 -3.97
N LEU A 479 -37.82 3.19 -3.13
CA LEU A 479 -37.43 1.88 -2.61
C LEU A 479 -38.61 1.21 -1.87
N THR A 480 -39.33 1.98 -1.05
CA THR A 480 -40.50 1.50 -0.31
C THR A 480 -41.65 1.16 -1.26
N ALA A 481 -41.93 2.01 -2.25
CA ALA A 481 -42.98 1.77 -3.25
C ALA A 481 -42.73 0.49 -4.07
N ARG A 482 -41.47 0.08 -4.21
CA ARG A 482 -41.03 -1.17 -4.86
C ARG A 482 -40.91 -2.36 -3.91
N GLY A 483 -41.30 -2.21 -2.65
CA GLY A 483 -41.41 -3.29 -1.66
C GLY A 483 -40.22 -3.45 -0.74
N ALA A 484 -39.16 -2.65 -0.85
CA ALA A 484 -38.02 -2.73 0.07
C ALA A 484 -38.43 -2.35 1.51
N HIS A 485 -37.81 -2.99 2.49
CA HIS A 485 -37.95 -2.58 3.89
C HIS A 485 -36.93 -1.47 4.20
N VAL A 486 -37.39 -0.22 4.14
CA VAL A 486 -36.56 0.97 4.36
C VAL A 486 -36.73 1.50 5.78
N GLU A 487 -35.63 1.66 6.51
CA GLU A 487 -35.56 2.48 7.73
C GLU A 487 -34.78 3.76 7.40
N ALA A 488 -35.45 4.92 7.35
CA ALA A 488 -34.80 6.21 7.11
C ALA A 488 -34.72 7.04 8.39
N ARG A 489 -33.54 7.62 8.68
CA ARG A 489 -33.30 8.43 9.89
C ARG A 489 -32.55 9.71 9.55
N MET A 490 -33.03 10.81 10.13
CA MET A 490 -32.37 12.11 10.08
C MET A 490 -31.54 12.31 11.35
N LEU A 491 -30.24 12.50 11.19
CA LEU A 491 -29.30 12.69 12.30
C LEU A 491 -28.91 14.17 12.44
N PRO A 492 -28.57 14.65 13.65
CA PRO A 492 -28.01 16.00 13.88
C PRO A 492 -26.57 16.11 13.37
N ALA A 493 -26.36 15.83 12.09
CA ALA A 493 -25.09 15.81 11.39
C ALA A 493 -25.16 16.63 10.09
N ARG A 494 -23.98 16.94 9.54
CA ARG A 494 -23.81 17.52 8.20
C ARG A 494 -23.52 16.40 7.20
N HIS A 495 -22.84 16.71 6.09
CA HIS A 495 -22.39 15.70 5.13
C HIS A 495 -21.35 14.72 5.71
N GLU A 496 -20.54 15.19 6.65
CA GLU A 496 -19.54 14.35 7.35
C GLU A 496 -20.22 13.25 8.19
N LEU A 497 -19.49 12.15 8.39
CA LEU A 497 -19.92 11.03 9.22
C LEU A 497 -19.63 11.31 10.71
N SER A 498 -20.50 10.79 11.57
CA SER A 498 -20.47 10.98 13.03
C SER A 498 -20.54 9.64 13.77
N ASP A 499 -20.30 9.66 15.09
CA ASP A 499 -20.46 8.47 15.94
C ASP A 499 -21.93 8.01 16.04
N GLU A 500 -22.90 8.90 15.76
CA GLU A 500 -24.31 8.53 15.69
C GLU A 500 -24.59 7.68 14.45
N ASP A 501 -23.94 7.97 13.31
CA ASP A 501 -24.02 7.13 12.12
C ASP A 501 -23.53 5.71 12.41
N VAL A 502 -22.41 5.58 13.13
CA VAL A 502 -21.85 4.29 13.57
C VAL A 502 -22.84 3.56 14.47
N THR A 503 -23.39 4.26 15.46
CA THR A 503 -24.31 3.69 16.45
C THR A 503 -25.55 3.12 15.77
N GLU A 504 -26.14 3.87 14.85
CA GLU A 504 -27.36 3.47 14.17
C GLU A 504 -27.14 2.34 13.17
N ALA A 505 -26.07 2.42 12.39
CA ALA A 505 -25.67 1.34 11.49
C ALA A 505 -25.40 0.03 12.24
N ALA A 506 -24.71 0.08 13.38
CA ALA A 506 -24.40 -1.10 14.20
C ALA A 506 -25.66 -1.74 14.82
N GLN A 507 -26.62 -0.92 15.26
CA GLN A 507 -27.90 -1.43 15.77
C GLN A 507 -28.71 -2.11 14.67
N TRP A 508 -28.81 -1.46 13.51
CA TRP A 508 -29.55 -1.98 12.37
C TRP A 508 -28.97 -3.29 11.83
N LEU A 509 -27.65 -3.39 11.67
CA LEU A 509 -27.01 -4.63 11.20
C LEU A 509 -27.24 -5.80 12.15
N ARG A 510 -27.11 -5.59 13.47
CA ARG A 510 -27.35 -6.63 14.47
C ARG A 510 -28.77 -7.18 14.38
N LYS A 511 -29.78 -6.31 14.32
CA LYS A 511 -31.19 -6.69 14.14
C LYS A 511 -31.38 -7.47 12.84
N THR A 512 -30.81 -6.96 11.75
CA THR A 512 -31.02 -7.51 10.41
C THR A 512 -30.41 -8.91 10.25
N PHE A 513 -29.21 -9.17 10.79
CA PHE A 513 -28.61 -10.50 10.77
C PHE A 513 -29.26 -11.47 11.77
N SER A 514 -29.77 -10.99 12.92
CA SER A 514 -30.53 -11.85 13.84
C SER A 514 -31.85 -12.33 13.25
N ASP A 515 -32.57 -11.48 12.52
CA ASP A 515 -33.84 -11.82 11.88
C ASP A 515 -33.68 -12.86 10.78
N SER A 516 -32.50 -12.93 10.12
CA SER A 516 -32.25 -13.88 9.03
C SER A 516 -31.93 -15.31 9.50
N GLY A 517 -31.48 -15.48 10.75
CA GLY A 517 -31.25 -16.78 11.37
C GLY A 517 -32.52 -17.48 11.88
N ALA A 518 -33.67 -16.80 11.87
CA ALA A 518 -34.94 -17.30 12.40
C ALA A 518 -35.86 -17.95 11.35
N ALA A 519 -35.33 -18.33 10.17
CA ALA A 519 -36.09 -19.11 9.20
C ALA A 519 -36.50 -20.46 9.82
N LYS A 520 -37.81 -20.64 10.00
CA LYS A 520 -38.46 -21.77 10.69
C LYS A 520 -38.00 -23.14 10.16
N PRO A 521 -37.90 -24.18 11.02
CA PRO A 521 -37.80 -25.56 10.54
C PRO A 521 -39.00 -25.84 9.62
N SER A 522 -38.73 -26.23 8.38
CA SER A 522 -39.75 -26.68 7.46
C SER A 522 -40.51 -27.85 8.08
N GLU A 523 -41.82 -27.70 8.25
CA GLU A 523 -42.73 -28.82 8.50
C GLU A 523 -42.65 -29.76 7.30
N LEU A 524 -41.80 -30.78 7.41
CA LEU A 524 -41.89 -31.99 6.61
C LEU A 524 -43.19 -32.68 7.01
N LYS A 525 -44.26 -32.41 6.26
CA LYS A 525 -45.43 -33.28 6.20
C LYS A 525 -44.99 -34.61 5.57
N ALA A 526 -44.90 -35.64 6.40
CA ALA A 526 -44.89 -37.02 5.95
C ALA A 526 -46.30 -37.41 5.43
N PRO A 527 -46.40 -38.23 4.38
CA PRO A 527 -47.37 -39.31 4.34
C PRO A 527 -46.85 -40.53 5.12
#